data_AF-A0A1I2UA39-F1
#
_entry.id   AF-A0A1I2UA39-F1
#
_cell.length_a   1.000
_cell.length_b   1.000
_cell.length_c   1.000
_cell.angle_alpha   90.00
_cell.angle_beta   90.00
_cell.angle_gamma   90.00
#
_symmetry.space_group_name_H-M   'P 1'
#
loop_
_entity.id
_entity.type
_entity.pdbx_description
1 polymer ?
#
loop_
_entity_poly.entity_id
_entity_poly.type
_entity_poly.pdbx_seq_one_letter_code
_entity_poly.pdbx_strand_id
1 'polypeptide(L)' 'MLTLGWSDGSTFLPIDFSLLSSSKEKAKINDIDSTIDKRCSGYKRRIEALQTAPEQIPGMVKR' A
#
# COMPACT_ATOMS: atom_id res chain seq x y z
N MET A 1 2.07 -7.48 -2.66
CA MET A 1 3.02 -6.34 -2.59
C MET A 1 3.01 -5.64 -3.92
N LEU A 2 2.75 -4.34 -3.93
CA LEU A 2 2.83 -3.46 -5.10
C LEU A 2 4.09 -2.62 -4.98
N THR A 3 4.91 -2.57 -6.02
CA THR A 3 6.17 -1.82 -6.03
C THR A 3 6.16 -0.83 -7.19
N LEU A 4 6.37 0.44 -6.87
CA LEU A 4 6.69 1.48 -7.85
C LEU A 4 8.20 1.53 -7.99
N GLY A 5 8.68 1.46 -9.23
CA GLY A 5 10.10 1.54 -9.50
C GLY A 5 10.37 2.14 -10.86
N TRP A 6 11.61 2.60 -11.03
CA TRP A 6 12.14 3.08 -12.29
C TRP A 6 13.06 2.02 -12.87
N SER A 7 12.99 1.85 -14.19
CA SER A 7 13.84 0.92 -14.93
C SER A 7 14.41 1.61 -16.16
N ASP A 8 15.69 1.38 -16.42
CA ASP A 8 16.37 1.77 -17.66
C ASP A 8 16.38 0.64 -18.71
N GLY A 9 15.73 -0.49 -18.42
CA GLY A 9 15.70 -1.69 -19.25
C GLY A 9 16.75 -2.75 -18.88
N SER A 10 17.74 -2.42 -18.04
CA SER A 10 18.75 -3.38 -17.52
C SER A 10 18.76 -3.48 -15.99
N THR A 11 18.34 -2.42 -15.30
CA THR A 11 18.30 -2.30 -13.85
C THR A 11 16.91 -1.89 -13.41
N PHE A 12 16.44 -2.40 -12.26
CA PHE A 12 15.20 -1.97 -11.63
C PHE A 12 15.49 -1.37 -10.25
N LEU A 13 15.16 -0.10 -10.08
CA LEU A 13 15.30 0.61 -8.81
C LEU A 13 13.91 0.77 -8.15
N PRO A 14 13.66 0.13 -6.99
CA PRO A 14 12.43 0.35 -6.25
C PRO A 14 12.42 1.76 -5.63
N ILE A 15 11.35 2.52 -5.89
CA ILE A 15 11.15 3.89 -5.41
C ILE A 15 10.16 3.91 -4.24
N ASP A 16 9.08 3.14 -4.33
CA ASP A 16 8.05 3.05 -3.29
C ASP A 16 7.37 1.67 -3.30
N PHE A 17 6.74 1.28 -2.20
CA PHE A 17 5.98 0.04 -2.11
C PHE A 17 4.76 0.15 -1.19
N SER A 18 3.71 -0.60 -1.55
CA SER A 18 2.54 -0.83 -0.71
C SER A 18 2.30 -2.32 -0.48
N LEU A 19 2.11 -2.70 0.78
CA LEU A 19 1.81 -4.08 1.17
C LEU A 19 0.31 -4.35 1.08
N LEU A 20 -0.18 -4.49 -0.15
CA LEU A 20 -1.60 -4.77 -0.41
C LEU A 20 -2.07 -6.04 0.30
N SER A 21 -3.29 -5.96 0.81
CA SER A 21 -4.05 -6.97 1.53
C SER A 21 -5.41 -7.16 0.84
N SER A 22 -6.05 -8.30 1.06
CA SER A 22 -7.37 -8.54 0.46
C SER A 22 -8.40 -7.56 1.01
N SER A 23 -9.16 -6.93 0.11
CA SER A 23 -10.34 -6.13 0.46
C SER A 23 -11.55 -6.99 0.82
N LYS A 24 -11.52 -8.29 0.51
CA LYS A 24 -12.59 -9.24 0.86
C LYS A 24 -12.48 -9.61 2.33
N GLU A 25 -13.53 -9.34 3.11
CA GLU A 25 -13.58 -9.64 4.55
C GLU A 25 -13.19 -11.08 4.88
N LYS A 26 -13.73 -12.05 4.13
CA LYS A 26 -13.43 -13.49 4.34
C LYS A 26 -11.96 -13.89 4.16
N ALA A 27 -11.19 -13.09 3.43
CA ALA A 27 -9.77 -13.35 3.14
C ALA A 27 -8.85 -12.35 3.85
N LYS A 28 -9.41 -11.48 4.69
CA LYS A 28 -8.67 -10.46 5.44
C LYS A 28 -8.17 -11.07 6.74
N ILE A 29 -6.86 -11.13 6.91
CA ILE A 29 -6.22 -11.81 8.06
C ILE A 29 -6.34 -10.98 9.34
N ASN A 30 -6.30 -9.65 9.25
CA ASN A 30 -6.39 -8.74 10.40
C ASN A 30 -7.21 -7.51 10.02
N ASP A 31 -7.99 -6.97 10.94
CA ASP A 31 -8.68 -5.70 10.74
C ASP A 31 -7.82 -4.49 11.13
N ILE A 32 -8.36 -3.29 10.91
CA ILE A 32 -7.77 -2.07 11.46
C ILE A 32 -8.12 -2.04 12.95
N ASP A 33 -7.11 -1.95 13.81
CA ASP A 33 -7.32 -1.74 15.23
C ASP A 33 -7.89 -0.33 15.48
N SER A 34 -9.06 -0.29 16.11
CA SER A 34 -9.76 0.97 16.45
C SER A 34 -9.01 1.87 17.45
N THR A 35 -8.05 1.31 18.18
CA THR A 35 -7.26 2.03 19.19
C THR A 35 -6.07 2.81 18.60
N ILE A 36 -5.70 2.52 17.35
CA ILE A 36 -4.57 3.17 16.67
C ILE A 36 -4.94 4.61 16.26
N ASP A 37 -4.04 5.56 16.58
CA ASP A 37 -4.15 6.95 16.15
C ASP A 37 -4.10 7.08 14.62
N LYS A 38 -5.13 7.68 14.03
CA LYS A 38 -5.27 7.87 12.57
C LYS A 38 -4.19 8.75 11.95
N ARG A 39 -3.49 9.55 12.75
CA ARG A 39 -2.41 10.42 12.30
C ARG A 39 -1.11 9.66 12.05
N CYS A 40 -0.95 8.47 12.64
CA CYS A 40 0.29 7.71 12.52
C CYS A 40 0.51 7.18 11.10
N SER A 41 1.78 6.97 10.75
CA SER A 41 2.18 6.40 9.46
C SER A 41 1.64 4.98 9.29
N GLY A 42 1.63 4.17 10.36
CA GLY A 42 1.10 2.80 10.32
C GLY A 42 -0.36 2.73 9.90
N TYR A 43 -1.21 3.61 10.44
CA TYR A 43 -2.62 3.71 10.06
C TYR A 43 -2.77 4.07 8.57
N LYS A 44 -2.05 5.10 8.11
CA LYS A 44 -2.07 5.52 6.69
C LYS A 44 -1.65 4.38 5.77
N ARG A 45 -0.54 3.67 6.08
CA ARG A 45 -0.09 2.49 5.33
C ARG A 45 -1.10 1.35 5.36
N ARG A 46 -1.84 1.18 6.47
CA ARG A 46 -2.90 0.17 6.56
C ARG A 46 -4.08 0.51 5.67
N ILE A 47 -4.46 1.78 5.55
CA ILE A 47 -5.49 2.23 4.61
C ILE A 47 -5.05 1.95 3.17
N GLU A 48 -3.81 2.30 2.82
CA GLU A 48 -3.22 1.99 1.49
C GLU A 48 -3.20 0.49 1.18
N ALA A 49 -2.92 -0.34 2.19
CA ALA A 49 -2.93 -1.79 2.04
C ALA A 49 -4.31 -2.37 1.70
N LEU A 50 -5.40 -1.65 1.97
CA LEU A 50 -6.76 -2.11 1.67
C LEU A 50 -7.28 -1.63 0.32
N GLN A 51 -6.51 -0.81 -0.39
CA GLN A 51 -6.83 -0.35 -1.73
C GLN A 51 -6.43 -1.39 -2.78
N THR A 52 -7.09 -1.34 -3.94
CA THR A 52 -6.65 -2.11 -5.10
C THR A 52 -5.40 -1.47 -5.71
N ALA A 53 -4.63 -2.25 -6.49
CA ALA A 53 -3.42 -1.73 -7.12
C ALA A 53 -3.67 -0.47 -7.99
N PRO A 54 -4.73 -0.40 -8.83
CA PRO A 54 -5.00 0.80 -9.64
C PRO A 54 -5.32 2.05 -8.81
N GLU A 55 -6.01 1.90 -7.67
CA GLU A 55 -6.37 3.02 -6.79
C GLU A 55 -5.15 3.58 -6.05
N GLN A 56 -4.20 2.71 -5.70
CA GLN A 56 -3.01 3.07 -4.92
C GLN A 56 -1.94 3.76 -5.77
N ILE A 57 -1.79 3.41 -7.05
CA ILE A 57 -0.72 3.92 -7.93
C ILE A 57 -0.67 5.46 -7.99
N PRO A 58 -1.76 6.20 -8.22
CA PRO A 58 -1.74 7.67 -8.26
C PRO A 58 -1.22 8.30 -6.96
N GLY A 59 -1.52 7.69 -5.81
CA GLY A 59 -1.01 8.14 -4.51
C GLY A 59 0.49 7.92 -4.35
N MET A 60 1.01 6.78 -4.84
CA MET A 60 2.44 6.47 -4.82
C MET A 60 3.27 7.45 -5.66
N VAL A 61 2.73 7.96 -6.77
CA VAL A 61 3.43 8.91 -7.66
C VAL A 61 3.44 10.34 -7.11
N LYS A 62 2.43 10.75 -6.33
CA LYS A 62 2.27 12.12 -5.81
C LYS A 62 2.95 12.39 -4.46
N ARG A 63 3.57 11.37 -3.87
CA ARG A 63 3.95 11.32 -2.47
C ARG A 63 5.15 12.19 -2.11
#